data_AF-A0A7C6NGG0-F1
#
_entry.id   AF-A0A7C6NGG0-F1
#
_cell.length_a   1.000
_cell.length_b   1.000
_cell.length_c   1.000
_cell.angle_alpha   90.00
_cell.angle_beta   90.00
_cell.angle_gamma   90.00
#
_symmetry.space_group_name_H-M   'P 1'
#
loop_
_entity.id
_entity.type
_entity.pdbx_description
1 polymer ?
#
loop_
_entity_poly.entity_id
_entity_poly.type
_entity_poly.pdbx_seq_one_letter_code
_entity_poly.pdbx_strand_id
1 'polypeptide(L)'
;MLDYRDILDTLQSKGYLATYYDRAFDDKFPSYFFSPNSIHGVLHAKRVLLLSLALSYLNGLNKADTGLLAKASLYHDIGRTHDGVCSEHGRKSFQKAIGLGLIDNEVNENNEVLRYVMVNHCLDDNLAETLDEYFIDDRERAVRLLKLFKDSDGLDRVRINDLDVEYLRYPVSRELVSFAEYLLREIR
;
A
#
# COMPACT_ATOMS: atom_id res chain seq x y z
N MET A 1 -20.19 -2.88 -10.89
CA MET A 1 -18.78 -2.58 -11.22
C MET A 1 -18.67 -1.08 -11.26
N LEU A 2 -17.78 -0.50 -10.44
CA LEU A 2 -17.58 0.95 -10.38
C LEU A 2 -16.93 1.43 -11.69
N ASP A 3 -17.40 2.54 -12.26
CA ASP A 3 -16.72 3.18 -13.39
C ASP A 3 -15.40 3.78 -12.90
N TYR A 4 -14.30 3.47 -13.59
CA TYR A 4 -12.98 4.00 -13.26
C TYR A 4 -12.93 5.54 -13.34
N ARG A 5 -13.74 6.14 -14.23
CA ARG A 5 -13.84 7.60 -14.35
C ARG A 5 -14.44 8.21 -13.10
N ASP A 6 -15.53 7.63 -12.61
CA ASP A 6 -16.18 8.06 -11.38
C ASP A 6 -15.21 7.96 -10.19
N ILE A 7 -14.42 6.88 -10.11
CA ILE A 7 -13.39 6.73 -9.05
C ILE A 7 -12.36 7.86 -9.15
N LEU A 8 -11.77 8.09 -10.33
CA LEU A 8 -10.73 9.11 -10.50
C LEU A 8 -11.24 10.53 -10.27
N ASP A 9 -12.41 10.87 -10.79
CA ASP A 9 -13.05 12.17 -10.60
C ASP A 9 -13.38 12.41 -9.11
N THR A 10 -13.79 11.35 -8.41
CA THR A 10 -14.03 11.39 -6.98
C THR A 10 -12.73 11.59 -6.20
N LEU A 11 -11.68 10.83 -6.51
CA LEU A 11 -10.36 11.00 -5.87
C LEU A 11 -9.78 12.40 -6.13
N GLN A 12 -9.98 12.95 -7.33
CA GLN A 12 -9.55 14.31 -7.67
C GLN A 12 -10.33 15.35 -6.87
N SER A 13 -11.67 15.32 -6.91
CA SER A 13 -12.53 16.31 -6.25
C SER A 13 -12.40 16.28 -4.72
N LYS A 14 -12.04 15.13 -4.15
CA LYS A 14 -11.78 14.97 -2.71
C LYS A 14 -10.32 15.20 -2.31
N GLY A 15 -9.43 15.53 -3.26
CA GLY A 15 -8.03 15.88 -3.01
C GLY A 15 -7.08 14.69 -2.77
N TYR A 16 -7.52 13.45 -3.01
CA TYR A 16 -6.66 12.26 -2.89
C TYR A 16 -5.58 12.24 -3.97
N LEU A 17 -5.86 12.71 -5.19
CA LEU A 17 -4.86 12.73 -6.27
C LEU A 17 -3.72 13.73 -6.00
N ALA A 18 -3.94 14.79 -5.20
CA ALA A 18 -2.84 15.64 -4.76
C ALA A 18 -1.78 14.84 -3.98
N THR A 19 -2.23 13.95 -3.08
CA THR A 19 -1.34 13.01 -2.37
C THR A 19 -0.59 12.08 -3.31
N TYR A 20 -1.24 11.63 -4.39
CA TYR A 20 -0.59 10.81 -5.41
C TYR A 20 0.52 11.61 -6.11
N TYR A 21 0.20 12.79 -6.65
CA TYR A 21 1.17 13.58 -7.40
C TYR A 21 2.35 14.07 -6.56
N ASP A 22 2.09 14.53 -5.33
CA ASP A 22 3.13 15.04 -4.42
C ASP A 22 4.18 13.96 -4.06
N ARG A 23 3.76 12.69 -4.02
CA ARG A 23 4.61 11.60 -3.51
C ARG A 23 5.13 10.66 -4.59
N ALA A 24 4.37 10.44 -5.66
CA ALA A 24 4.72 9.50 -6.73
C ALA A 24 5.66 10.08 -7.79
N PHE A 25 5.90 11.39 -7.79
CA PHE A 25 6.72 12.10 -8.77
C PHE A 25 7.96 12.75 -8.18
N ASP A 26 8.44 12.25 -7.03
CA ASP A 26 9.77 12.56 -6.53
C ASP A 26 10.83 11.89 -7.43
N ASP A 27 11.76 12.68 -7.98
CA ASP A 27 12.87 12.22 -8.82
C ASP A 27 13.76 11.17 -8.13
N LYS A 28 13.82 11.18 -6.79
CA LYS A 28 14.55 10.18 -6.01
C LYS A 28 13.79 8.87 -5.85
N PHE A 29 12.48 8.85 -6.08
CA PHE A 29 11.64 7.69 -5.81
C PHE A 29 12.14 6.39 -6.47
N PRO A 30 12.56 6.39 -7.76
CA PRO A 30 13.15 5.20 -8.37
C PRO A 30 14.40 4.70 -7.66
N SER A 31 15.23 5.60 -7.12
CA SER A 31 16.51 5.23 -6.47
C SER A 31 16.34 4.39 -5.20
N TYR A 32 15.14 4.34 -4.64
CA TYR A 32 14.85 3.55 -3.44
C TYR A 32 14.66 2.07 -3.74
N PHE A 33 14.41 1.68 -4.99
CA PHE A 33 14.15 0.29 -5.36
C PHE A 33 15.44 -0.43 -5.75
N PHE A 34 15.52 -1.73 -5.44
CA PHE A 34 16.59 -2.59 -5.96
C PHE A 34 16.56 -2.70 -7.49
N SER A 35 15.36 -2.88 -8.05
CA SER A 35 15.12 -2.89 -9.49
C SER A 35 13.88 -2.03 -9.80
N PRO A 36 14.05 -0.74 -10.14
CA PRO A 36 12.94 0.20 -10.26
C PRO A 36 11.95 -0.15 -11.37
N ASN A 37 12.39 -0.92 -12.37
CA ASN A 37 11.60 -1.36 -13.52
C ASN A 37 11.10 -2.82 -13.38
N SER A 38 11.30 -3.48 -12.23
CA SER A 38 10.79 -4.85 -12.04
C SER A 38 9.31 -4.89 -11.71
N ILE A 39 8.78 -6.11 -11.57
CA ILE A 39 7.40 -6.36 -11.16
C ILE A 39 7.06 -5.83 -9.75
N HIS A 40 8.07 -5.49 -8.94
CA HIS A 40 7.94 -4.88 -7.61
C HIS A 40 8.52 -3.44 -7.57
N GLY A 41 8.69 -2.84 -8.76
CA GLY A 41 9.31 -1.52 -8.93
C GLY A 41 8.33 -0.34 -8.82
N VAL A 42 8.73 0.80 -9.40
CA VAL A 42 8.04 2.09 -9.27
C VAL A 42 6.59 2.02 -9.74
N LEU A 43 6.32 1.37 -10.87
CA LEU A 43 4.96 1.30 -11.42
C LEU A 43 4.02 0.49 -10.53
N HIS A 44 4.53 -0.57 -9.89
CA HIS A 44 3.77 -1.34 -8.91
C HIS A 44 3.38 -0.46 -7.71
N ALA A 45 4.36 0.22 -7.09
CA ALA A 45 4.10 1.12 -5.98
C ALA A 45 3.10 2.26 -6.33
N LYS A 46 3.17 2.80 -7.55
CA LYS A 46 2.21 3.81 -8.04
C LYS A 46 0.79 3.28 -8.14
N ARG A 47 0.61 2.07 -8.68
CA ARG A 47 -0.73 1.45 -8.79
C ARG A 47 -1.28 1.09 -7.41
N VAL A 48 -0.46 0.50 -6.53
CA VAL A 48 -0.85 0.22 -5.14
C VAL A 48 -1.23 1.49 -4.38
N LEU A 49 -0.55 2.62 -4.63
CA LEU A 49 -0.92 3.91 -4.04
C LEU A 49 -2.32 4.36 -4.49
N LEU A 50 -2.63 4.31 -5.79
CA LEU A 50 -3.98 4.69 -6.26
C LEU A 50 -5.07 3.76 -5.74
N LEU A 51 -4.79 2.45 -5.68
CA LEU A 51 -5.71 1.46 -5.09
C LEU A 51 -5.94 1.73 -3.59
N SER A 52 -4.88 2.05 -2.85
CA SER A 52 -4.97 2.45 -1.43
C SER A 52 -5.78 3.73 -1.23
N LEU A 53 -5.64 4.71 -2.12
CA LEU A 53 -6.42 5.95 -2.05
C LEU A 53 -7.91 5.70 -2.37
N ALA A 54 -8.20 4.86 -3.37
CA ALA A 54 -9.56 4.42 -3.68
C ALA A 54 -10.20 3.68 -2.50
N LEU A 55 -9.48 2.71 -1.92
CA LEU A 55 -9.96 1.97 -0.75
C LEU A 55 -10.11 2.87 0.49
N SER A 56 -9.21 3.85 0.68
CA SER A 56 -9.33 4.83 1.76
C SER A 56 -10.63 5.65 1.64
N TYR A 57 -10.93 6.13 0.43
CA TYR A 57 -12.16 6.86 0.15
C TYR A 57 -13.39 5.99 0.37
N LEU A 58 -13.44 4.80 -0.24
CA LEU A 58 -14.60 3.90 -0.18
C LEU A 58 -14.88 3.39 1.24
N ASN A 59 -13.85 3.31 2.09
CA ASN A 59 -13.97 2.92 3.48
C ASN A 59 -14.11 4.11 4.45
N GLY A 60 -14.16 5.35 3.95
CA GLY A 60 -14.31 6.55 4.77
C GLY A 60 -13.16 6.76 5.76
N LEU A 61 -11.92 6.40 5.39
CA LEU A 61 -10.76 6.61 6.25
C LEU A 61 -10.49 8.10 6.45
N ASN A 62 -10.00 8.45 7.64
CA ASN A 62 -9.55 9.81 7.92
C ASN A 62 -8.22 10.12 7.21
N LYS A 63 -7.81 11.39 7.25
CA LYS A 63 -6.57 11.86 6.60
C LYS A 63 -5.30 11.19 7.16
N ALA A 64 -5.26 10.93 8.47
CA ALA A 64 -4.09 10.30 9.09
C ALA A 64 -3.91 8.87 8.55
N ASP A 65 -4.98 8.06 8.59
CA ASP A 65 -5.00 6.69 8.10
C ASP A 65 -4.72 6.57 6.61
N THR A 66 -5.32 7.45 5.81
CA THR A 66 -5.02 7.57 4.38
C THR A 66 -3.53 7.86 4.16
N GLY A 67 -2.95 8.73 4.99
CA GLY A 67 -1.51 9.03 4.95
C GLY A 67 -0.63 7.83 5.29
N LEU A 68 -1.05 6.96 6.21
CA LEU A 68 -0.33 5.72 6.54
C LEU A 68 -0.37 4.73 5.38
N LEU A 69 -1.54 4.51 4.76
CA LEU A 69 -1.65 3.64 3.58
C LEU A 69 -0.87 4.18 2.38
N ALA A 70 -0.85 5.50 2.20
CA ALA A 70 -0.04 6.12 1.15
C ALA A 70 1.46 5.88 1.36
N LYS A 71 1.97 6.07 2.60
CA LYS A 71 3.37 5.76 2.94
C LYS A 71 3.69 4.27 2.75
N ALA A 72 2.81 3.38 3.22
CA ALA A 72 2.98 1.94 3.04
C ALA A 72 3.05 1.57 1.54
N SER A 73 2.15 2.11 0.72
CA SER A 73 2.12 1.85 -0.73
C SER A 73 3.43 2.20 -1.42
N LEU A 74 3.98 3.37 -1.12
CA LEU A 74 5.21 3.86 -1.74
C LEU A 74 6.43 3.04 -1.35
N TYR A 75 6.46 2.53 -0.12
CA TYR A 75 7.69 2.02 0.48
C TYR A 75 7.68 0.54 0.85
N HIS A 76 6.56 -0.19 0.72
CA HIS A 76 6.49 -1.58 1.18
C HIS A 76 7.51 -2.53 0.54
N ASP A 77 7.96 -2.23 -0.69
CA ASP A 77 8.87 -3.08 -1.47
C ASP A 77 10.31 -2.58 -1.61
N ILE A 78 10.66 -1.41 -1.06
CA ILE A 78 12.01 -0.83 -1.21
C ILE A 78 13.12 -1.65 -0.54
N GLY A 79 12.75 -2.55 0.38
CA GLY A 79 13.61 -3.50 1.08
C GLY A 79 13.82 -4.82 0.34
N ARG A 80 13.20 -5.03 -0.82
CA ARG A 80 13.48 -6.19 -1.69
C ARG A 80 14.90 -6.11 -2.25
N THR A 81 15.49 -7.28 -2.49
CA THR A 81 16.79 -7.46 -3.16
C THR A 81 16.71 -8.43 -4.34
N HIS A 82 15.50 -8.89 -4.67
CA HIS A 82 15.15 -9.80 -5.75
C HIS A 82 13.62 -9.80 -5.93
N ASP A 83 13.13 -10.40 -7.03
CA ASP A 83 11.70 -10.42 -7.34
C ASP A 83 10.93 -11.66 -6.80
N GLY A 84 11.64 -12.63 -6.24
CA GLY A 84 11.04 -13.83 -5.65
C GLY A 84 10.31 -13.60 -4.31
N VAL A 85 9.73 -14.68 -3.78
CA VAL A 85 9.05 -14.71 -2.47
C VAL A 85 10.03 -14.32 -1.36
N CYS A 86 9.59 -13.46 -0.44
CA CYS A 86 10.39 -13.00 0.68
C CYS A 86 9.46 -12.63 1.85
N SER A 87 9.62 -13.22 3.03
CA SER A 87 8.87 -12.83 4.23
C SER A 87 9.49 -11.66 5.00
N GLU A 88 10.71 -11.25 4.63
CA GLU A 88 11.48 -10.24 5.36
C GLU A 88 11.47 -8.86 4.70
N HIS A 89 10.95 -8.74 3.48
CA HIS A 89 11.07 -7.48 2.73
C HIS A 89 10.28 -6.36 3.39
N GLY A 90 9.10 -6.62 3.98
CA GLY A 90 8.36 -5.61 4.74
C GLY A 90 9.17 -4.98 5.87
N ARG A 91 9.86 -5.82 6.66
CA ARG A 91 10.76 -5.37 7.73
C ARG A 91 11.95 -4.57 7.20
N LYS A 92 12.61 -5.06 6.14
CA LYS A 92 13.74 -4.37 5.50
C LYS A 92 13.30 -3.03 4.90
N SER A 93 12.11 -2.98 4.31
CA SER A 93 11.50 -1.79 3.73
C SER A 93 11.26 -0.71 4.78
N PHE A 94 10.66 -1.07 5.92
CA PHE A 94 10.46 -0.13 7.02
C PHE A 94 11.80 0.42 7.54
N GLN A 95 12.78 -0.45 7.79
CA GLN A 95 14.12 -0.04 8.25
C GLN A 95 14.82 0.88 7.25
N LYS A 96 14.74 0.57 5.96
CA LYS A 96 15.33 1.40 4.89
C LYS A 96 14.62 2.76 4.79
N ALA A 97 13.29 2.79 4.91
CA ALA A 97 12.52 4.03 4.88
C ALA A 97 12.90 4.97 6.04
N ILE A 98 13.10 4.44 7.25
CA ILE A 98 13.66 5.19 8.39
C ILE A 98 15.06 5.72 8.06
N GLY A 99 15.96 4.86 7.58
CA GLY A 99 17.34 5.24 7.26
C GLY A 99 17.47 6.30 6.16
N LEU A 100 16.48 6.40 5.27
CA LEU A 100 16.38 7.40 4.21
C LEU A 100 15.62 8.67 4.65
N GLY A 101 15.07 8.72 5.87
CA GLY A 101 14.26 9.83 6.35
C GLY A 101 12.88 9.95 5.68
N LEU A 102 12.37 8.87 5.09
CA LEU A 102 11.06 8.81 4.42
C LEU A 102 9.92 8.57 5.43
N ILE A 103 10.25 7.96 6.56
CA ILE A 103 9.38 7.75 7.71
C ILE A 103 10.14 8.27 8.93
N ASP A 104 9.42 8.97 9.80
CA ASP A 104 9.97 9.47 11.06
C ASP A 104 10.24 8.30 12.02
N ASN A 105 11.36 8.33 12.74
CA ASN A 105 11.70 7.31 13.74
C ASN A 105 11.09 7.60 15.13
N GLU A 106 10.05 8.44 15.18
CA GLU A 106 9.36 8.76 16.42
C GLU A 106 8.49 7.58 16.87
N VAL A 107 8.57 7.23 18.15
CA VAL A 107 7.70 6.23 18.76
C VAL A 107 6.37 6.89 19.08
N ASN A 108 5.39 6.71 18.19
CA ASN A 108 4.01 7.11 18.37
C ASN A 108 3.07 6.09 17.72
N GLU A 109 1.80 6.11 18.09
CA GLU A 109 0.82 5.12 17.63
C GLU A 109 0.73 5.05 16.10
N ASN A 110 0.79 6.17 15.39
CA ASN A 110 0.70 6.19 13.92
C ASN A 110 1.91 5.53 13.26
N ASN A 111 3.12 5.78 13.78
CA ASN A 111 4.33 5.14 13.28
C ASN A 111 4.38 3.65 13.62
N GLU A 112 3.85 3.24 14.78
CA GLU A 112 3.73 1.84 15.14
C GLU A 112 2.70 1.11 14.28
N VAL A 113 1.56 1.75 13.96
CA VAL A 113 0.59 1.24 12.98
C VAL A 113 1.23 1.13 11.59
N LEU A 114 1.99 2.12 11.14
CA LEU A 114 2.69 2.05 9.85
C LEU A 114 3.73 0.93 9.84
N ARG A 115 4.49 0.77 10.93
CA ARG A 115 5.43 -0.35 11.12
C ARG A 115 4.70 -1.67 11.02
N TYR A 116 3.59 -1.82 11.73
CA TYR A 116 2.75 -3.02 11.70
C TYR A 116 2.26 -3.34 10.29
N VAL A 117 1.71 -2.36 9.57
CA VAL A 117 1.23 -2.55 8.19
C VAL A 117 2.38 -2.98 7.27
N MET A 118 3.49 -2.24 7.26
CA MET A 118 4.61 -2.52 6.36
C MET A 118 5.33 -3.83 6.68
N VAL A 119 5.53 -4.16 7.95
CA VAL A 119 6.24 -5.39 8.35
C VAL A 119 5.39 -6.62 8.03
N ASN A 120 4.08 -6.57 8.28
CA ASN A 120 3.23 -7.76 8.22
C ASN A 120 2.48 -7.96 6.90
N HIS A 121 2.53 -7.01 5.95
CA HIS A 121 1.80 -7.14 4.68
C HIS A 121 2.18 -8.40 3.89
N CYS A 122 3.44 -8.82 3.98
CA CYS A 122 3.98 -9.97 3.26
C CYS A 122 3.85 -11.31 3.99
N LEU A 123 3.26 -11.31 5.19
CA LEU A 123 3.05 -12.52 6.00
C LEU A 123 1.63 -13.05 5.81
N ASP A 124 1.44 -14.33 6.09
CA ASP A 124 0.10 -14.94 6.15
C ASP A 124 -0.77 -14.26 7.22
N ASP A 125 -2.08 -14.21 7.00
CA ASP A 125 -3.01 -13.45 7.87
C ASP A 125 -2.95 -13.90 9.33
N ASN A 126 -2.83 -15.20 9.59
CA ASN A 126 -2.72 -15.74 10.95
C ASN A 126 -1.48 -15.21 11.70
N LEU A 127 -0.36 -15.03 11.00
CA LEU A 127 0.87 -14.48 11.59
C LEU A 127 0.77 -12.96 11.72
N ALA A 128 0.22 -12.32 10.69
CA ALA A 128 0.14 -10.88 10.58
C ALA A 128 -0.80 -10.24 11.62
N GLU A 129 -1.78 -10.97 12.16
CA GLU A 129 -2.73 -10.46 13.17
C GLU A 129 -2.15 -10.40 14.60
N THR A 130 -0.91 -10.83 14.82
CA THR A 130 -0.24 -10.71 16.13
C THR A 130 0.31 -9.29 16.33
N LEU A 131 -0.18 -8.60 17.37
CA LEU A 131 0.18 -7.19 17.67
C LEU A 131 1.04 -7.01 18.91
N ASP A 132 1.41 -8.08 19.62
CA ASP A 132 2.03 -7.98 20.95
C ASP A 132 3.44 -7.36 20.93
N GLU A 133 4.07 -7.29 19.76
CA GLU A 133 5.36 -6.63 19.54
C GLU A 133 5.23 -5.15 19.14
N TYR A 134 4.01 -4.59 19.11
CA TYR A 134 3.73 -3.22 18.65
C TYR A 134 3.08 -2.38 19.76
N PHE A 135 3.52 -1.13 19.90
CA PHE A 135 2.93 -0.17 20.84
C PHE A 135 1.70 0.50 20.21
N ILE A 136 0.63 -0.27 20.08
CA ILE A 136 -0.63 0.13 19.42
C ILE A 136 -1.79 -0.05 20.41
N ASP A 137 -2.44 1.07 20.74
CA ASP A 137 -3.62 1.07 21.60
C ASP A 137 -4.86 0.65 20.80
N ASP A 138 -5.09 1.27 19.63
CA ASP A 138 -6.19 0.91 18.73
C ASP A 138 -5.82 -0.27 17.79
N ARG A 139 -5.89 -1.47 18.35
CA ARG A 139 -5.61 -2.72 17.62
C ARG A 139 -6.56 -2.96 16.45
N GLU A 140 -7.83 -2.61 16.58
CA GLU A 140 -8.82 -2.78 15.50
C GLU A 140 -8.50 -1.92 14.29
N ARG A 141 -8.12 -0.66 14.53
CA ARG A 141 -7.63 0.25 13.48
C ARG A 141 -6.39 -0.31 12.78
N ALA A 142 -5.41 -0.82 13.53
CA ALA A 142 -4.20 -1.37 12.94
C ALA A 142 -4.49 -2.58 12.03
N VAL A 143 -5.31 -3.53 12.50
CA VAL A 143 -5.73 -4.70 11.71
C VAL A 143 -6.51 -4.27 10.47
N ARG A 144 -7.42 -3.29 10.60
CA ARG A 144 -8.17 -2.74 9.47
C ARG A 144 -7.24 -2.17 8.41
N LEU A 145 -6.23 -1.38 8.79
CA LEU A 145 -5.28 -0.79 7.85
C LEU A 145 -4.37 -1.83 7.21
N LEU A 146 -3.94 -2.85 7.94
CA LEU A 146 -3.20 -3.98 7.37
C LEU A 146 -4.02 -4.69 6.29
N LYS A 147 -5.29 -5.01 6.57
CA LYS A 147 -6.18 -5.70 5.63
C LYS A 147 -6.45 -4.86 4.37
N LEU A 148 -6.72 -3.56 4.53
CA LEU A 148 -6.88 -2.65 3.38
C LEU A 148 -5.60 -2.51 2.56
N PHE A 149 -4.43 -2.49 3.22
CA PHE A 149 -3.16 -2.44 2.51
C PHE A 149 -2.89 -3.74 1.74
N LYS A 150 -3.11 -4.91 2.35
CA LYS A 150 -3.02 -6.22 1.70
C LYS A 150 -3.96 -6.33 0.50
N ASP A 151 -5.16 -5.79 0.59
CA ASP A 151 -6.09 -5.73 -0.54
C ASP A 151 -5.58 -4.81 -1.65
N SER A 152 -4.94 -3.68 -1.30
CA SER A 152 -4.36 -2.75 -2.28
C SER A 152 -3.19 -3.37 -3.05
N ASP A 153 -2.28 -4.05 -2.35
CA ASP A 153 -1.18 -4.81 -2.97
C ASP A 153 -1.69 -6.02 -3.77
N GLY A 154 -2.65 -6.75 -3.19
CA GLY A 154 -3.33 -7.89 -3.80
C GLY A 154 -4.04 -7.54 -5.12
N LEU A 155 -4.75 -6.41 -5.17
CA LEU A 155 -5.41 -5.92 -6.37
C LEU A 155 -4.42 -5.68 -7.53
N ASP A 156 -3.20 -5.20 -7.25
CA ASP A 156 -2.18 -5.00 -8.29
C ASP A 156 -1.55 -6.31 -8.80
N ARG A 157 -1.95 -7.48 -8.27
CA ARG A 157 -1.50 -8.79 -8.82
C ARG A 157 -2.05 -9.07 -10.22
N VAL A 158 -2.99 -8.26 -10.72
CA VAL A 158 -3.33 -8.21 -12.15
C VAL A 158 -2.10 -8.00 -13.04
N ARG A 159 -1.05 -7.33 -12.53
CA ARG A 159 0.21 -7.09 -13.25
C ARG A 159 0.96 -8.37 -13.64
N ILE A 160 0.75 -9.45 -12.89
CA ILE A 160 1.39 -10.76 -13.06
C ILE A 160 0.38 -11.88 -13.34
N ASN A 161 -0.88 -11.55 -13.65
CA ASN A 161 -1.98 -12.50 -13.84
C ASN A 161 -2.17 -13.49 -12.67
N ASP A 162 -2.00 -12.98 -11.44
CA ASP A 162 -2.04 -13.79 -10.21
C ASP A 162 -3.00 -13.18 -9.17
N LEU A 163 -3.99 -12.41 -9.61
CA LEU A 163 -5.04 -11.92 -8.72
C LEU A 163 -5.99 -13.06 -8.36
N ASP A 164 -6.11 -13.36 -7.07
CA ASP A 164 -7.19 -14.18 -6.51
C ASP A 164 -8.14 -13.29 -5.70
N VAL A 165 -9.37 -13.14 -6.18
CA VAL A 165 -10.39 -12.28 -5.55
C VAL A 165 -10.88 -12.81 -4.21
N GLU A 166 -10.72 -14.11 -3.94
CA GLU A 166 -11.10 -14.69 -2.65
C GLU A 166 -10.10 -14.38 -1.54
N TYR A 167 -8.87 -13.99 -1.92
CA TYR A 167 -7.92 -13.43 -0.98
C TYR A 167 -8.21 -11.96 -0.64
N LEU A 168 -9.11 -11.25 -1.33
CA LEU A 168 -9.46 -9.88 -0.95
C LEU A 168 -10.34 -9.87 0.31
N ARG A 169 -9.86 -9.20 1.36
CA ARG A 169 -10.41 -9.21 2.72
C ARG A 169 -11.70 -8.42 2.83
N TYR A 170 -11.86 -7.35 2.04
CA TYR A 170 -13.09 -6.56 2.04
C TYR A 170 -13.91 -6.75 0.76
N PRO A 171 -15.26 -6.85 0.86
CA PRO A 171 -16.13 -6.91 -0.32
C PRO A 171 -15.92 -5.75 -1.28
N VAL A 172 -15.73 -4.54 -0.76
CA VAL A 172 -15.50 -3.33 -1.57
C VAL A 172 -14.19 -3.39 -2.38
N SER A 173 -13.19 -4.13 -1.92
CA SER A 173 -11.96 -4.36 -2.68
C SER A 173 -12.22 -5.14 -3.96
N ARG A 174 -13.17 -6.09 -3.94
CA ARG A 174 -13.57 -6.87 -5.12
C ARG A 174 -14.22 -5.99 -6.19
N GLU A 175 -14.81 -4.87 -5.82
CA GLU A 175 -15.38 -3.90 -6.77
C GLU A 175 -14.30 -3.11 -7.54
N LEU A 176 -13.06 -3.10 -7.07
CA LEU A 176 -11.93 -2.39 -7.67
C LEU A 176 -11.12 -3.23 -8.66
N VAL A 177 -11.49 -4.49 -8.94
CA VAL A 177 -10.72 -5.36 -9.86
C VAL A 177 -10.58 -4.71 -11.25
N SER A 178 -11.68 -4.23 -11.82
CA SER A 178 -11.63 -3.56 -13.13
C SER A 178 -10.91 -2.21 -13.10
N PHE A 179 -10.88 -1.56 -11.93
CA PHE A 179 -10.05 -0.37 -11.73
C PHE A 179 -8.56 -0.73 -11.71
N ALA A 180 -8.16 -1.81 -11.04
CA ALA A 180 -6.79 -2.31 -11.06
C ALA A 180 -6.31 -2.66 -12.49
N GLU A 181 -7.16 -3.34 -13.28
CA GLU A 181 -6.88 -3.63 -14.69
C GLU A 181 -6.75 -2.36 -15.53
N TYR A 182 -7.58 -1.34 -15.26
CA TYR A 182 -7.47 -0.03 -15.88
C TYR A 182 -6.13 0.63 -15.54
N LEU A 183 -5.76 0.68 -14.26
CA LEU A 183 -4.49 1.25 -13.82
C LEU A 183 -3.29 0.56 -14.47
N LEU A 184 -3.33 -0.77 -14.63
CA LEU A 184 -2.27 -1.52 -15.32
C LEU A 184 -2.12 -1.09 -16.80
N ARG A 185 -3.22 -0.72 -17.47
CA ARG A 185 -3.17 -0.25 -18.86
C ARG A 185 -2.60 1.17 -18.97
N GLU A 186 -2.97 2.06 -18.05
CA GLU A 186 -2.63 3.48 -18.11
C GLU A 186 -1.27 3.83 -17.46
N ILE A 187 -0.81 3.05 -16.48
CA ILE A 187 0.45 3.29 -15.76
C ILE A 187 1.49 2.25 -16.21
N ARG A 188 2.25 2.61 -17.25
CA ARG A 188 3.28 1.80 -17.92
C ARG A 188 4.64 2.46 -17.92
#